data_AF-A0A498LPD3-F1
#
_entry.id   AF-A0A498LPD3-F1
#
_cell.length_a   1.000
_cell.length_b   1.000
_cell.length_c   1.000
_cell.angle_alpha   90.00
_cell.angle_beta   90.00
_cell.angle_gamma   90.00
#
_symmetry.space_group_name_H-M   'P 1'
#
loop_
_entity.id
_entity.type
_entity.pdbx_description
1 polymer ?
#
loop_
_entity_poly.entity_id
_entity_poly.type
_entity_poly.pdbx_seq_one_letter_code
_entity_poly.pdbx_strand_id
1 'polypeptide(L)'
;MTLSFEQSPLCFDGMGPFFLTSERSAVANVASLLARRFYHVGGSVAVPQKCRLAYIVERCMSVMQSGTQMVKLKNGSKGLVRLFYLDEHRSCIRWRPSRKSEKAKITIDSLYKVTEGRQSDIFHRHADGNFDPSCCFTIYHGNHMESLDLVTSNAEEARTWVTGLRYLMAAMGFSQLSIRANYVTALRRAKDELIHS
;
A
#
# COMPACT_ATOMS: atom_id res chain seq x y z
N MET A 1 -68.03 -6.31 19.69
CA MET A 1 -68.40 -5.00 20.28
C MET A 1 -67.17 -4.43 20.96
N THR A 2 -66.53 -3.45 20.29
CA THR A 2 -66.22 -2.09 20.81
C THR A 2 -66.29 -1.92 22.34
N LEU A 3 -65.25 -1.53 23.08
CA LEU A 3 -64.60 -0.19 23.24
C LEU A 3 -63.69 -0.34 24.51
N SER A 4 -62.68 0.46 24.87
CA SER A 4 -62.12 1.71 24.36
C SER A 4 -60.76 1.98 25.04
N PHE A 5 -59.96 2.76 24.32
CA PHE A 5 -58.81 3.59 24.67
C PHE A 5 -59.03 4.51 25.89
N GLU A 6 -58.00 4.77 26.73
CA GLU A 6 -57.50 6.14 26.99
C GLU A 6 -56.13 6.17 27.73
N GLN A 7 -55.46 7.32 27.64
CA GLN A 7 -54.02 7.55 27.82
C GLN A 7 -53.78 8.74 28.78
N SER A 8 -52.67 8.71 29.53
CA SER A 8 -51.92 9.85 30.14
C SER A 8 -52.39 10.36 31.53
N PRO A 9 -51.60 11.14 32.32
CA PRO A 9 -50.33 11.85 32.03
C PRO A 9 -49.21 11.78 33.12
N LEU A 10 -48.16 12.58 32.86
CA LEU A 10 -46.82 12.75 33.48
C LEU A 10 -46.78 13.41 34.88
N CYS A 11 -45.68 13.22 35.63
CA CYS A 11 -44.86 14.23 36.38
C CYS A 11 -43.69 13.55 37.17
N PHE A 12 -42.41 13.93 36.95
CA PHE A 12 -41.51 14.75 37.82
C PHE A 12 -41.28 14.15 39.22
N ASP A 13 -40.07 13.90 39.79
CA ASP A 13 -38.75 14.55 39.93
C ASP A 13 -37.71 13.42 40.23
N GLY A 14 -36.38 13.47 40.06
CA GLY A 14 -35.36 14.48 40.35
C GLY A 14 -34.21 13.80 41.14
N MET A 15 -32.98 14.32 40.98
CA MET A 15 -31.80 14.15 41.86
C MET A 15 -30.66 13.15 41.46
N GLY A 16 -29.63 13.71 40.80
CA GLY A 16 -28.27 13.79 41.37
C GLY A 16 -27.22 12.69 41.04
N PRO A 17 -25.92 13.05 40.94
CA PRO A 17 -24.92 12.31 40.16
C PRO A 17 -23.94 11.48 41.01
N PHE A 18 -23.43 10.36 40.47
CA PHE A 18 -22.16 9.78 40.91
C PHE A 18 -21.32 9.26 39.74
N PHE A 19 -20.03 9.56 39.87
CA PHE A 19 -18.93 9.47 38.93
C PHE A 19 -18.55 8.03 38.55
N LEU A 20 -18.09 7.84 37.30
CA LEU A 20 -17.00 6.91 36.96
C LEU A 20 -16.30 7.33 35.65
N THR A 21 -15.13 7.95 35.84
CA THR A 21 -13.83 7.74 35.14
C THR A 21 -13.86 7.65 33.60
N SER A 22 -13.43 8.68 32.87
CA SER A 22 -12.02 8.97 32.49
C SER A 22 -11.33 7.86 31.70
N GLU A 23 -11.57 7.78 30.37
CA GLU A 23 -10.59 7.25 29.39
C GLU A 23 -10.96 7.49 27.91
N ARG A 24 -11.48 8.67 27.53
CA ARG A 24 -11.77 9.01 26.11
C ARG A 24 -11.12 10.31 25.62
N SER A 25 -9.93 10.64 26.11
CA SER A 25 -9.30 11.96 25.86
C SER A 25 -8.21 12.01 24.75
N ALA A 26 -7.66 10.88 24.27
CA ALA A 26 -6.56 10.95 23.30
C ALA A 26 -6.99 10.88 21.81
N VAL A 27 -8.05 10.12 21.50
CA VAL A 27 -8.47 9.87 20.10
C VAL A 27 -9.38 10.96 19.53
N ALA A 28 -10.11 11.70 20.37
CA ALA A 28 -11.01 12.77 19.92
C ALA A 28 -10.27 14.06 19.51
N ASN A 29 -9.05 14.28 20.02
CA ASN A 29 -8.31 15.52 19.78
C ASN A 29 -7.56 15.55 18.44
N VAL A 30 -7.14 14.39 17.90
CA VAL A 30 -6.42 14.32 16.61
C VAL A 30 -7.38 14.52 15.42
N ALA A 31 -8.62 14.03 15.54
CA ALA A 31 -9.67 14.24 14.54
C ALA A 31 -10.09 15.72 14.44
N SER A 32 -10.06 16.45 15.56
CA SER A 32 -10.44 17.87 15.63
C SER A 32 -9.39 18.81 15.01
N LEU A 33 -8.09 18.46 15.07
CA LEU A 33 -7.01 19.28 14.50
C LEU A 33 -6.89 19.17 12.97
N LEU A 34 -7.38 18.08 12.36
CA LEU A 34 -7.47 17.95 10.90
C LEU A 34 -8.70 18.67 10.31
N ALA A 35 -9.71 18.97 11.13
CA ALA A 35 -10.92 19.66 10.70
C ALA A 35 -10.71 21.17 10.43
N ARG A 36 -9.56 21.74 10.82
CA ARG A 36 -9.29 23.20 10.75
C ARG A 36 -8.44 23.67 9.57
N ARG A 37 -8.22 22.85 8.54
CA ARG A 37 -7.54 23.30 7.28
C ARG A 37 -8.34 23.03 6.01
N PHE A 38 -9.66 23.03 6.10
CA PHE A 38 -10.53 23.12 4.92
C PHE A 38 -10.77 24.60 4.62
N TYR A 39 -10.11 25.14 3.59
CA TYR A 39 -10.46 26.47 3.08
C TYR A 39 -11.58 26.31 2.05
N HIS A 40 -12.71 26.94 2.31
CA HIS A 40 -13.77 27.13 1.31
C HIS A 40 -13.31 28.20 0.32
N VAL A 41 -13.08 27.82 -0.94
CA VAL A 41 -13.07 28.76 -2.06
C VAL A 41 -14.18 28.31 -3.01
N GLY A 42 -15.24 29.12 -3.11
CA GLY A 42 -16.27 28.97 -4.15
C GLY A 42 -17.03 27.63 -4.18
N GLY A 43 -17.33 27.02 -3.02
CA GLY A 43 -18.17 25.82 -2.96
C GLY A 43 -17.49 24.50 -3.33
N SER A 44 -16.17 24.48 -3.56
CA SER A 44 -15.37 23.26 -3.70
C SER A 44 -14.43 23.09 -2.51
N VAL A 45 -14.47 21.92 -1.87
CA VAL A 45 -13.51 21.55 -0.82
C VAL A 45 -12.16 21.25 -1.51
N ALA A 46 -11.28 22.24 -1.55
CA ALA A 46 -9.92 22.05 -2.04
C ALA A 46 -9.10 21.27 -0.99
N VAL A 47 -9.08 19.94 -1.11
CA VAL A 47 -8.17 19.10 -0.32
C VAL A 47 -6.73 19.37 -0.80
N PRO A 48 -5.81 19.80 0.07
CA PRO A 48 -4.42 20.01 -0.32
C PRO A 48 -3.85 18.75 -0.97
N GLN A 49 -3.11 18.89 -2.08
CA GLN A 49 -2.56 17.76 -2.84
C GLN A 49 -1.74 16.78 -1.98
N LYS A 50 -1.07 17.28 -0.93
CA LYS A 50 -0.33 16.47 0.06
C LYS A 50 -1.24 15.55 0.89
N CYS A 51 -2.43 16.02 1.29
CA CYS A 51 -3.42 15.22 2.01
C CYS A 51 -4.02 14.12 1.12
N ARG A 52 -4.21 14.42 -0.17
CA ARG A 52 -4.72 13.45 -1.15
C ARG A 52 -3.73 12.31 -1.40
N LEU A 53 -2.42 12.61 -1.50
CA LEU A 53 -1.39 11.59 -1.66
C LEU A 53 -1.29 10.69 -0.43
N ALA A 54 -1.28 11.27 0.78
CA ALA A 54 -1.24 10.50 2.03
C ALA A 54 -2.45 9.54 2.16
N TYR A 55 -3.64 10.02 1.81
CA TYR A 55 -4.85 9.19 1.80
C TYR A 55 -4.77 8.03 0.80
N ILE A 56 -4.29 8.29 -0.42
CA ILE A 56 -4.12 7.25 -1.45
C ILE A 56 -3.12 6.19 -0.97
N VAL A 57 -2.00 6.62 -0.39
CA VAL A 57 -0.96 5.70 0.11
C VAL A 57 -1.50 4.85 1.25
N GLU A 58 -2.16 5.42 2.25
CA GLU A 58 -2.72 4.64 3.36
C GLU A 58 -3.78 3.64 2.88
N ARG A 59 -4.62 4.02 1.90
CA ARG A 59 -5.53 3.07 1.25
C ARG A 59 -4.75 1.93 0.57
N CYS A 60 -3.66 2.23 -0.13
CA CYS A 60 -2.83 1.19 -0.74
C CYS A 60 -2.24 0.23 0.30
N MET A 61 -1.69 0.75 1.40
CA MET A 61 -1.13 -0.08 2.47
C MET A 61 -2.20 -0.98 3.08
N SER A 62 -3.39 -0.45 3.33
CA SER A 62 -4.51 -1.22 3.89
C SER A 62 -4.91 -2.39 2.99
N VAL A 63 -5.06 -2.15 1.68
CA VAL A 63 -5.39 -3.21 0.70
C VAL A 63 -4.27 -4.24 0.60
N MET A 64 -3.02 -3.80 0.58
CA MET A 64 -1.87 -4.71 0.54
C MET A 64 -1.80 -5.57 1.80
N GLN A 65 -2.14 -5.04 2.99
CA GLN A 65 -2.15 -5.79 4.25
C GLN A 65 -3.34 -6.76 4.35
N SER A 66 -4.53 -6.39 3.84
CA SER A 66 -5.65 -7.35 3.74
C SER A 66 -5.35 -8.51 2.78
N GLY A 67 -4.46 -8.24 1.82
CA GLY A 67 -3.99 -9.19 0.83
C GLY A 67 -4.81 -9.17 -0.46
N THR A 68 -4.19 -9.67 -1.52
CA THR A 68 -4.75 -9.68 -2.87
C THR A 68 -4.41 -11.00 -3.54
N GLN A 69 -5.40 -11.62 -4.17
CA GLN A 69 -5.18 -12.83 -4.95
C GLN A 69 -4.54 -12.46 -6.28
N MET A 70 -3.38 -13.04 -6.57
CA MET A 70 -2.66 -12.78 -7.81
C MET A 70 -2.09 -14.06 -8.37
N VAL A 71 -1.88 -14.08 -9.67
CA VAL A 71 -1.18 -15.16 -10.36
C VAL A 71 0.32 -14.86 -10.34
N LYS A 72 1.10 -15.73 -9.69
CA LYS A 72 2.56 -15.74 -9.79
C LYS A 72 2.99 -16.49 -11.03
N LEU A 73 3.66 -15.79 -11.94
CA LEU A 73 4.23 -16.39 -13.15
C LEU A 73 5.67 -16.87 -12.89
N LYS A 74 6.06 -17.92 -13.62
CA LYS A 74 7.41 -18.46 -13.65
C LYS A 74 7.71 -18.97 -15.06
N ASN A 75 8.99 -19.00 -15.42
CA ASN A 75 9.40 -19.47 -16.75
C ASN A 75 8.93 -20.90 -17.01
N GLY A 76 8.24 -21.12 -18.13
CA GLY A 76 7.82 -22.45 -18.60
C GLY A 76 6.84 -23.20 -17.70
N SER A 77 6.20 -22.54 -16.72
CA SER A 77 5.24 -23.15 -15.79
C SER A 77 3.89 -22.45 -15.86
N LYS A 78 2.80 -23.18 -15.64
CA LYS A 78 1.48 -22.57 -15.46
C LYS A 78 1.50 -21.62 -14.24
N GLY A 79 0.91 -20.43 -14.41
CA GLY A 79 0.78 -19.45 -13.34
C GLY A 79 0.09 -20.02 -12.10
N LEU A 80 0.54 -19.60 -10.91
CA LEU A 80 0.03 -20.09 -9.64
C LEU A 80 -0.71 -18.98 -8.89
N VAL A 81 -1.99 -19.17 -8.63
CA VAL A 81 -2.77 -18.25 -7.79
C VAL A 81 -2.28 -18.32 -6.35
N ARG A 82 -1.94 -17.16 -5.78
CA ARG A 82 -1.54 -17.00 -4.38
C ARG A 82 -2.18 -15.76 -3.80
N LEU A 83 -2.44 -15.77 -2.50
CA LEU A 83 -2.76 -14.57 -1.74
C LEU A 83 -1.46 -13.89 -1.35
N PHE A 84 -1.16 -12.76 -1.98
CA PHE A 84 -0.05 -11.87 -1.60
C PHE A 84 -0.52 -10.86 -0.58
N TYR A 85 0.31 -10.58 0.42
CA TYR A 85 -0.01 -9.58 1.44
C TYR A 85 1.27 -8.93 1.98
N LEU A 86 1.11 -7.70 2.46
CA LEU A 86 2.13 -6.98 3.20
C LEU A 86 2.03 -7.40 4.68
N ASP A 87 3.17 -7.61 5.35
CA ASP A 87 3.17 -7.92 6.77
C ASP A 87 2.71 -6.74 7.63
N GLU A 88 2.50 -7.01 8.92
CA GLU A 88 2.02 -6.02 9.90
C GLU A 88 2.95 -4.80 9.96
N HIS A 89 4.26 -5.03 9.91
CA HIS A 89 5.28 -3.97 9.97
C HIS A 89 5.55 -3.28 8.63
N ARG A 90 4.89 -3.67 7.55
CA ARG A 90 5.15 -3.14 6.19
C ARG A 90 6.61 -3.33 5.74
N SER A 91 7.29 -4.33 6.30
CA SER A 91 8.70 -4.66 6.11
C SER A 91 8.91 -5.74 5.05
N CYS A 92 7.87 -6.52 4.73
CA CYS A 92 7.97 -7.56 3.72
C CYS A 92 6.66 -7.95 3.05
N ILE A 93 6.77 -8.32 1.78
CA ILE A 93 5.71 -8.95 1.01
C ILE A 93 5.77 -10.44 1.27
N ARG A 94 4.64 -11.06 1.58
CA ARG A 94 4.50 -12.50 1.81
C ARG A 94 3.41 -13.09 0.92
N TRP A 95 3.44 -14.40 0.70
CA TRP A 95 2.37 -15.07 -0.03
C TRP A 95 2.05 -16.47 0.49
N ARG A 96 0.76 -16.84 0.38
CA ARG A 96 0.26 -18.16 0.77
C ARG A 96 -0.74 -18.74 -0.25
N PRO A 97 -0.92 -20.07 -0.33
CA PRO A 97 -0.11 -21.10 0.35
C PRO A 97 1.34 -21.08 -0.14
N SER A 98 2.27 -21.76 0.54
CA SER A 98 3.61 -22.05 0.01
C SER A 98 4.14 -23.30 0.70
N ARG A 99 4.71 -24.24 -0.07
CA ARG A 99 5.35 -25.45 0.50
C ARG A 99 6.63 -25.11 1.28
N LYS A 100 7.27 -23.97 0.96
CA LYS A 100 8.45 -23.43 1.65
C LYS A 100 8.05 -22.06 2.20
N SER A 101 7.38 -22.03 3.36
CA SER A 101 6.82 -20.81 3.96
C SER A 101 7.89 -19.75 4.21
N GLU A 102 9.08 -20.14 4.64
CA GLU A 102 10.19 -19.21 4.90
C GLU A 102 10.69 -18.50 3.65
N LYS A 103 10.70 -19.21 2.50
CA LYS A 103 11.08 -18.64 1.20
C LYS A 103 9.95 -17.87 0.53
N ALA A 104 8.78 -17.77 1.16
CA ALA A 104 7.60 -17.08 0.62
C ALA A 104 7.53 -15.63 1.08
N LYS A 105 8.66 -14.93 1.00
CA LYS A 105 8.83 -13.57 1.50
C LYS A 105 9.85 -12.82 0.64
N ILE A 106 9.58 -11.53 0.42
CA ILE A 106 10.54 -10.55 -0.12
C ILE A 106 10.56 -9.37 0.86
N THR A 107 11.72 -9.03 1.41
CA THR A 107 11.84 -7.84 2.26
C THR A 107 11.78 -6.60 1.40
N ILE A 108 11.14 -5.53 1.89
CA ILE A 108 11.11 -4.26 1.18
C ILE A 108 12.56 -3.76 0.95
N ASP A 109 13.49 -4.04 1.88
CA ASP A 109 14.90 -3.62 1.77
C ASP A 109 15.62 -4.25 0.57
N SER A 110 15.17 -5.43 0.16
CA SER A 110 15.73 -6.13 -0.99
C SER A 110 15.14 -5.68 -2.33
N LEU A 111 14.13 -4.82 -2.33
CA LEU A 111 13.50 -4.32 -3.55
C LEU A 111 14.42 -3.32 -4.23
N TYR A 112 14.67 -3.51 -5.52
CA TYR A 112 15.45 -2.56 -6.31
C TYR A 112 14.66 -1.92 -7.45
N LYS A 113 13.59 -2.56 -7.95
CA LYS A 113 12.74 -2.00 -9.02
C LYS A 113 11.33 -2.59 -8.98
N VAL A 114 10.34 -1.79 -9.37
CA VAL A 114 8.97 -2.26 -9.64
C VAL A 114 8.51 -1.66 -10.97
N THR A 115 8.18 -2.53 -11.93
CA THR A 115 7.73 -2.13 -13.27
C THR A 115 6.29 -2.53 -13.52
N GLU A 116 5.55 -1.66 -14.20
CA GLU A 116 4.20 -1.96 -14.67
C GLU A 116 4.25 -2.66 -16.03
N GLY A 117 3.18 -3.37 -16.37
CA GLY A 117 3.04 -4.02 -17.66
C GLY A 117 3.81 -5.33 -17.77
N ARG A 118 4.08 -5.68 -19.02
CA ARG A 118 4.69 -6.96 -19.44
C ARG A 118 6.18 -6.80 -19.75
N GLN A 119 6.90 -5.98 -18.98
CA GLN A 119 8.28 -5.61 -19.30
C GLN A 119 9.29 -6.75 -19.09
N SER A 120 8.96 -7.78 -18.33
CA SER A 120 9.85 -8.92 -18.11
C SER A 120 9.77 -9.97 -19.22
N ASP A 121 10.84 -10.73 -19.37
CA ASP A 121 10.91 -11.85 -20.31
C ASP A 121 9.85 -12.93 -20.07
N ILE A 122 9.37 -13.09 -18.83
CA ILE A 122 8.37 -14.11 -18.48
C ILE A 122 7.04 -13.82 -19.17
N PHE A 123 6.63 -12.55 -19.22
CA PHE A 123 5.39 -12.17 -19.89
C PHE A 123 5.44 -12.39 -21.41
N HIS A 124 6.61 -12.20 -22.03
CA HIS A 124 6.79 -12.45 -23.46
C HIS A 124 6.81 -13.94 -23.82
N ARG A 125 7.33 -14.79 -22.93
CA ARG A 125 7.46 -16.23 -23.16
C ARG A 125 6.24 -17.04 -22.73
N HIS A 126 5.30 -16.44 -22.00
CA HIS A 126 4.08 -17.13 -21.61
C HIS A 126 3.17 -17.28 -22.84
N ALA A 127 3.05 -18.52 -23.33
CA ALA A 127 2.38 -18.86 -24.59
C ALA A 127 0.92 -18.38 -24.71
N ASP A 128 0.26 -18.09 -23.58
CA ASP A 128 -1.12 -17.61 -23.55
C ASP A 128 -1.26 -16.09 -23.74
N GLY A 129 -0.16 -15.32 -23.69
CA GLY A 129 0.05 -13.95 -24.23
C GLY A 129 -0.94 -12.81 -23.91
N ASN A 130 -2.11 -13.10 -23.34
CA ASN A 130 -3.32 -12.28 -23.41
C ASN A 130 -3.64 -11.60 -22.08
N PHE A 131 -2.66 -11.49 -21.19
CA PHE A 131 -2.80 -10.69 -19.98
C PHE A 131 -2.88 -9.22 -20.35
N ASP A 132 -3.89 -8.53 -19.82
CA ASP A 132 -3.98 -7.08 -19.90
C ASP A 132 -2.71 -6.48 -19.23
N PRO A 133 -1.90 -5.69 -19.96
CA PRO A 133 -0.72 -5.05 -19.38
C PRO A 133 -1.03 -4.22 -18.14
N SER A 134 -2.22 -3.63 -18.05
CA SER A 134 -2.63 -2.81 -16.91
C SER A 134 -2.86 -3.63 -15.62
N CYS A 135 -3.05 -4.95 -15.74
CA CYS A 135 -3.14 -5.90 -14.62
C CYS A 135 -1.79 -6.55 -14.28
N CYS A 136 -0.73 -6.24 -15.03
CA CYS A 136 0.57 -6.88 -14.91
C CYS A 136 1.57 -5.95 -14.23
N PHE A 137 2.43 -6.53 -13.39
CA PHE A 137 3.61 -5.85 -12.89
C PHE A 137 4.70 -6.85 -12.49
N THR A 138 5.93 -6.38 -12.43
CA THR A 138 7.09 -7.17 -12.00
C THR A 138 7.76 -6.49 -10.81
N ILE A 139 8.01 -7.27 -9.78
CA ILE A 139 8.83 -6.89 -8.64
C ILE A 139 10.21 -7.48 -8.84
N TYR A 140 11.22 -6.64 -8.68
CA TYR A 140 12.59 -7.02 -8.84
C TYR A 140 13.34 -6.87 -7.52
N HIS A 141 13.98 -7.96 -7.06
CA HIS A 141 14.55 -8.03 -5.72
C HIS A 141 15.87 -8.82 -5.62
N GLY A 142 16.57 -8.62 -4.51
CA GLY A 142 17.81 -9.32 -4.17
C GLY A 142 19.03 -8.94 -5.02
N ASN A 143 20.17 -9.55 -4.71
CA ASN A 143 21.46 -9.22 -5.34
C ASN A 143 21.59 -9.79 -6.77
N HIS A 144 20.89 -10.88 -7.08
CA HIS A 144 20.95 -11.56 -8.39
C HIS A 144 19.87 -11.09 -9.37
N MET A 145 19.23 -9.95 -9.09
CA MET A 145 18.19 -9.38 -9.95
C MET A 145 17.00 -10.33 -10.20
N GLU A 146 16.57 -11.07 -9.16
CA GLU A 146 15.43 -11.98 -9.28
C GLU A 146 14.14 -11.21 -9.61
N SER A 147 13.30 -11.80 -10.47
CA SER A 147 11.99 -11.26 -10.83
C SER A 147 10.86 -12.06 -10.19
N LEU A 148 9.86 -11.33 -9.71
CA LEU A 148 8.56 -11.83 -9.30
C LEU A 148 7.50 -11.18 -10.18
N ASP A 149 7.04 -11.94 -11.17
CA ASP A 149 6.05 -11.52 -12.16
C ASP A 149 4.64 -11.87 -11.68
N LEU A 150 3.77 -10.85 -11.64
CA LEU A 150 2.44 -10.93 -11.03
C LEU A 150 1.35 -10.42 -11.97
N VAL A 151 0.22 -11.11 -11.95
CA VAL A 151 -1.02 -10.69 -12.63
C VAL A 151 -2.13 -10.58 -11.59
N THR A 152 -2.74 -9.40 -11.48
CA THR A 152 -3.90 -9.12 -10.63
C THR A 152 -5.20 -9.42 -11.35
N SER A 153 -6.31 -9.42 -10.61
CA SER A 153 -7.63 -9.62 -11.23
C SER A 153 -8.07 -8.41 -12.08
N ASN A 154 -7.59 -7.22 -11.71
CA ASN A 154 -7.92 -5.96 -12.37
C ASN A 154 -6.79 -4.93 -12.23
N ALA A 155 -6.87 -3.88 -13.05
CA ALA A 155 -5.86 -2.83 -13.10
C ALA A 155 -5.78 -1.96 -11.84
N GLU A 156 -6.87 -1.84 -11.07
CA GLU A 156 -6.87 -1.08 -9.83
C GLU A 156 -5.99 -1.76 -8.77
N GLU A 157 -6.09 -3.07 -8.65
CA GLU A 157 -5.23 -3.87 -7.77
C GLU A 157 -3.76 -3.72 -8.18
N ALA A 158 -3.44 -3.84 -9.48
CA ALA A 158 -2.07 -3.67 -9.95
C ALA A 158 -1.51 -2.29 -9.61
N ARG A 159 -2.27 -1.22 -9.90
CA ARG A 159 -1.88 0.15 -9.55
C ARG A 159 -1.70 0.35 -8.05
N THR A 160 -2.59 -0.23 -7.24
CA THR A 160 -2.54 -0.16 -5.78
C THR A 160 -1.22 -0.74 -5.26
N TRP A 161 -0.87 -1.93 -5.73
CA TRP A 161 0.36 -2.61 -5.35
C TRP A 161 1.61 -1.89 -5.84
N VAL A 162 1.64 -1.48 -7.11
CA VAL A 162 2.78 -0.73 -7.65
C VAL A 162 3.00 0.59 -6.91
N THR A 163 1.92 1.33 -6.63
CA THR A 163 1.98 2.60 -5.90
C THR A 163 2.47 2.39 -4.48
N GLY A 164 1.90 1.42 -3.76
CA GLY A 164 2.32 1.11 -2.39
C GLY A 164 3.77 0.65 -2.31
N LEU A 165 4.22 -0.23 -3.20
CA LEU A 165 5.60 -0.70 -3.22
C LEU A 165 6.59 0.42 -3.55
N ARG A 166 6.31 1.25 -4.55
CA ARG A 166 7.16 2.41 -4.88
C ARG A 166 7.22 3.40 -3.72
N TYR A 167 6.11 3.60 -3.00
CA TYR A 167 6.12 4.42 -1.81
C TYR A 167 7.00 3.83 -0.70
N LEU A 168 6.87 2.54 -0.41
CA LEU A 168 7.71 1.86 0.60
C LEU A 168 9.20 1.91 0.22
N MET A 169 9.52 1.66 -1.05
CA MET A 169 10.88 1.82 -1.58
C MET A 169 11.41 3.25 -1.44
N ALA A 170 10.56 4.26 -1.67
CA ALA A 170 10.94 5.66 -1.50
C ALA A 170 11.07 6.03 -0.02
N ALA A 171 10.21 5.51 0.87
CA ALA A 171 10.25 5.77 2.32
C ALA A 171 11.53 5.23 2.95
N MET A 172 11.99 4.05 2.54
CA MET A 172 13.29 3.50 2.94
C MET A 172 14.44 4.07 2.11
N GLY A 173 14.13 4.57 0.92
CA GLY A 173 14.97 5.41 0.12
C GLY A 173 15.22 6.78 0.75
N PHE A 174 14.34 7.37 1.57
CA PHE A 174 14.68 8.61 2.29
C PHE A 174 15.76 8.37 3.34
N SER A 175 15.92 7.13 3.81
CA SER A 175 17.04 6.67 4.63
C SER A 175 18.25 6.13 3.82
N GLN A 176 18.08 5.73 2.56
CA GLN A 176 19.15 5.20 1.67
C GLN A 176 19.54 6.09 0.46
N LEU A 177 18.86 7.21 0.22
CA LEU A 177 19.11 8.10 -0.94
C LEU A 177 20.48 8.75 -0.83
N SER A 178 21.02 8.91 0.39
CA SER A 178 22.42 9.31 0.58
C SER A 178 23.39 8.29 -0.03
N ILE A 179 23.10 6.99 0.05
CA ILE A 179 24.02 5.94 -0.40
C ILE A 179 23.99 5.80 -1.94
N ARG A 180 22.81 5.86 -2.57
CA ARG A 180 22.70 5.77 -4.05
C ARG A 180 23.09 7.06 -4.76
N ALA A 181 22.78 8.24 -4.21
CA ALA A 181 23.25 9.51 -4.77
C ALA A 181 24.77 9.66 -4.62
N ASN A 182 25.35 9.17 -3.50
CA ASN A 182 26.81 9.14 -3.33
C ASN A 182 27.48 8.16 -4.28
N TYR A 183 26.91 6.98 -4.55
CA TYR A 183 27.51 6.02 -5.48
C TYR A 183 27.48 6.52 -6.94
N VAL A 184 26.37 7.11 -7.39
CA VAL A 184 26.28 7.69 -8.75
C VAL A 184 27.17 8.93 -8.89
N THR A 185 27.30 9.74 -7.83
CA THR A 185 28.21 10.91 -7.82
C THR A 185 29.67 10.49 -7.75
N ALA A 186 30.01 9.48 -6.95
CA ALA A 186 31.35 8.91 -6.86
C ALA A 186 31.78 8.23 -8.16
N LEU A 187 30.87 7.51 -8.84
CA LEU A 187 31.14 6.92 -10.16
C LEU A 187 31.32 7.98 -11.26
N ARG A 188 30.63 9.13 -11.17
CA ARG A 188 30.89 10.26 -12.10
C ARG A 188 32.25 10.89 -11.83
N ARG A 189 32.61 11.15 -10.57
CA ARG A 189 33.94 11.69 -10.20
C ARG A 189 35.08 10.75 -10.63
N ALA A 190 34.96 9.45 -10.34
CA ALA A 190 35.95 8.47 -10.75
C ALA A 190 36.10 8.37 -12.28
N LYS A 191 35.00 8.59 -13.03
CA LYS A 191 35.04 8.65 -14.49
C LYS A 191 35.70 9.94 -15.01
N ASP A 192 35.43 11.08 -14.37
CA ASP A 192 36.00 12.36 -14.76
C ASP A 192 37.51 12.42 -14.47
N GLU A 193 37.97 11.83 -13.36
CA GLU A 193 39.40 11.68 -13.02
C GLU A 193 40.15 10.79 -14.01
N LEU A 194 39.50 9.74 -14.53
CA LEU A 194 40.08 8.83 -15.53
C LEU A 194 40.13 9.43 -16.96
N ILE A 195 39.34 10.47 -17.22
CA ILE A 195 39.31 11.16 -18.51
C ILE A 195 40.37 12.27 -18.57
N HIS A 196 40.82 12.76 -17.41
CA HIS A 196 41.79 13.86 -17.30
C HIS A 196 43.20 13.41 -16.84
N SER A 197 43.44 12.09 -16.74
CA SER A 197 44.78 11.49 -16.54
C SER A 197 45.30 10.88 -17.84
#